data_AF-A0A7W0VQR9-F1
#
_entry.id   AF-A0A7W0VQR9-F1
#
_cell.length_a   1.000
_cell.length_b   1.000
_cell.length_c   1.000
_cell.angle_alpha   90.00
_cell.angle_beta   90.00
_cell.angle_gamma   90.00
#
_symmetry.space_group_name_H-M   'P 1'
#
loop_
_entity.id
_entity.type
_entity.pdbx_description
1 polymer ?
#
loop_
_entity_poly.entity_id
_entity_poly.type
_entity_poly.pdbx_seq_one_letter_code
_entity_poly.pdbx_strand_id
1 'polypeptide(L)'
;MNRILTTLWPFALIACAPDAPATPSFQADVMPILAGNCLRCHAAPVIGGAPEYFRLDVLEDVIVRDRTIPAGDPDCTPPRSEPGCLPTVIGGAATWAATAAQRVDNDDRPMPPRFRIDDHEIETLQNWADEGAPRGEPRPNNAEPAAAVESIERVVVRLEDTPPRAFLVLHVRVDDPDRDVVGGSLHARIAGVETFVGLVHSGVAVVRWETTSVAAGTYPLSARLDDGGAVSNVGLGTVTVEAP
;
A
#
# COMPACT_ATOMS: atom_id res chain seq x y z
N MET A 1 58.45 30.72 -5.68
CA MET A 1 57.99 29.36 -5.32
C MET A 1 57.48 29.41 -3.87
N ASN A 2 56.18 29.60 -3.66
CA ASN A 2 55.56 29.58 -2.32
C ASN A 2 54.52 28.45 -2.29
N ARG A 3 54.82 27.38 -1.55
CA ARG A 3 53.88 26.31 -1.23
C ARG A 3 53.16 26.69 0.05
N ILE A 4 51.89 27.09 -0.06
CA ILE A 4 50.98 27.21 1.10
C ILE A 4 50.47 25.81 1.40
N LEU A 5 50.99 25.21 2.47
CA LEU A 5 50.46 24.00 3.09
C LEU A 5 49.20 24.40 3.87
N THR A 6 48.03 24.27 3.26
CA THR A 6 46.75 24.44 3.93
C THR A 6 46.42 23.13 4.65
N THR A 7 46.67 23.09 5.95
CA THR A 7 46.31 21.98 6.84
C THR A 7 44.79 21.95 7.00
N LEU A 8 44.12 21.08 6.24
CA LEU A 8 42.69 20.77 6.43
C LEU A 8 42.54 19.94 7.72
N TRP A 9 42.08 20.58 8.79
CA TRP A 9 41.63 19.88 9.98
C TRP A 9 40.27 19.21 9.69
N PRO A 10 40.13 17.89 9.84
CA PRO A 10 38.83 17.25 9.81
C PRO A 10 38.17 17.49 11.17
N PHE A 11 37.30 18.50 11.26
CA PHE A 11 36.34 18.58 12.36
C PHE A 11 35.28 17.50 12.12
N ALA A 12 35.47 16.34 12.76
CA ALA A 12 34.42 15.34 12.88
C ALA A 12 33.34 15.91 13.80
N LEU A 13 32.28 16.48 13.21
CA LEU A 13 31.06 16.84 13.93
C LEU A 13 30.36 15.53 14.33
N ILE A 14 30.50 15.14 15.59
CA ILE A 14 29.68 14.10 16.20
C ILE A 14 28.31 14.74 16.44
N ALA A 15 27.43 14.68 15.44
CA ALA A 15 26.02 15.00 15.64
C ALA A 15 25.40 13.85 16.44
N CYS A 16 24.92 14.12 17.65
CA CYS A 16 24.02 13.18 18.32
C CYS A 16 22.78 13.04 17.46
N ALA A 17 22.35 11.79 17.20
CA ALA A 17 21.04 11.58 16.60
C ALA A 17 19.98 12.23 17.52
N PRO A 18 18.94 12.84 16.95
CA PRO A 18 17.83 13.33 17.76
C PRO A 18 17.20 12.15 18.53
N ASP A 19 16.62 12.44 19.69
CA ASP A 19 15.80 11.47 20.41
C ASP A 19 14.53 11.14 19.60
N ALA A 20 14.00 9.93 19.75
CA ALA A 20 12.77 9.53 19.08
C ALA A 20 11.60 10.41 19.54
N PRO A 21 10.69 10.82 18.63
CA PRO A 21 9.52 11.60 19.01
C PRO A 21 8.63 10.81 19.97
N ALA A 22 8.16 11.48 21.03
CA ALA A 22 7.25 10.87 21.99
C ALA A 22 5.88 10.54 21.38
N THR A 23 5.42 11.38 20.44
CA THR A 23 4.14 11.25 19.71
C THR A 23 4.40 11.22 18.20
N PRO A 24 4.89 10.10 17.63
CA PRO A 24 5.24 10.04 16.21
C PRO A 24 3.99 10.16 15.32
N SER A 25 4.11 10.89 14.23
CA SER A 25 3.13 10.91 13.13
C SER A 25 3.47 9.83 12.09
N PHE A 26 2.45 9.31 11.41
CA PHE A 26 2.67 8.31 10.40
C PHE A 26 3.49 8.86 9.23
N GLN A 27 3.12 10.04 8.72
CA GLN A 27 3.75 10.59 7.53
C GLN A 27 5.18 11.08 7.78
N ALA A 28 5.42 11.83 8.85
CA ALA A 28 6.72 12.50 9.04
C ALA A 28 7.76 11.59 9.70
N ASP A 29 7.34 10.68 10.59
CA ASP A 29 8.26 9.93 11.45
C ASP A 29 8.32 8.45 11.06
N VAL A 30 7.17 7.81 10.82
CA VAL A 30 7.08 6.35 10.61
C VAL A 30 7.29 5.94 9.16
N MET A 31 6.61 6.61 8.21
CA MET A 31 6.68 6.26 6.79
C MET A 31 8.11 6.27 6.24
N PRO A 32 9.00 7.23 6.60
CA PRO A 32 10.41 7.17 6.18
C PRO A 32 11.14 5.91 6.65
N ILE A 33 10.91 5.49 7.90
CA ILE A 33 11.49 4.26 8.47
C ILE A 33 10.97 3.05 7.70
N LEU A 34 9.65 2.96 7.49
CA LEU A 34 9.04 1.87 6.75
C LEU A 34 9.55 1.84 5.31
N ALA A 35 9.65 2.98 4.63
CA ALA A 35 10.12 3.10 3.26
C ALA A 35 11.58 2.63 3.11
N GLY A 36 12.45 2.99 4.05
CA GLY A 36 13.84 2.56 4.06
C GLY A 36 14.03 1.06 4.31
N ASN A 37 13.18 0.46 5.16
CA ASN A 37 13.48 -0.84 5.77
C ASN A 37 12.46 -1.95 5.44
N CYS A 38 11.20 -1.62 5.19
CA CYS A 38 10.08 -2.57 5.21
C CYS A 38 9.33 -2.64 3.87
N LEU A 39 9.10 -1.50 3.21
CA LEU A 39 8.20 -1.40 2.06
C LEU A 39 8.65 -2.22 0.86
N ARG A 40 9.96 -2.50 0.73
CA ARG A 40 10.45 -3.37 -0.33
C ARG A 40 9.70 -4.71 -0.37
N CYS A 41 9.36 -5.29 0.78
CA CYS A 41 8.63 -6.56 0.85
C CYS A 41 7.15 -6.37 1.19
N HIS A 42 6.82 -5.33 1.96
CA HIS A 42 5.48 -5.09 2.51
C HIS A 42 4.68 -3.97 1.80
N ALA A 43 5.07 -3.57 0.60
CA ALA A 43 4.28 -2.72 -0.29
C ALA A 43 3.59 -3.55 -1.39
N ALA A 44 2.77 -2.91 -2.23
CA ALA A 44 2.33 -3.51 -3.48
C ALA A 44 3.33 -3.21 -4.62
N PRO A 45 3.68 -4.20 -5.47
CA PRO A 45 3.40 -5.63 -5.31
C PRO A 45 4.24 -6.25 -4.19
N VAL A 46 3.67 -7.23 -3.50
CA VAL A 46 4.36 -7.96 -2.43
C VAL A 46 5.43 -8.88 -3.04
N ILE A 47 6.62 -8.90 -2.43
CA ILE A 47 7.75 -9.74 -2.87
C ILE A 47 8.41 -10.43 -1.67
N GLY A 48 9.36 -11.33 -1.95
CA GLY A 48 10.18 -11.95 -0.90
C GLY A 48 9.43 -12.89 0.05
N GLY A 49 8.20 -13.30 -0.31
CA GLY A 49 7.37 -14.20 0.50
C GLY A 49 6.64 -13.50 1.65
N ALA A 50 6.61 -12.16 1.68
CA ALA A 50 5.75 -11.44 2.61
C ALA A 50 4.26 -11.76 2.33
N PRO A 51 3.37 -11.71 3.34
CA PRO A 51 1.95 -12.00 3.13
C PRO A 51 1.23 -10.86 2.38
N GLU A 52 0.37 -11.21 1.42
CA GLU A 52 -0.40 -10.23 0.62
C GLU A 52 -1.39 -9.38 1.43
N TYR A 53 -1.79 -9.85 2.61
CA TYR A 53 -2.69 -9.15 3.53
C TYR A 53 -1.96 -8.22 4.51
N PHE A 54 -0.63 -8.11 4.42
CA PHE A 54 0.19 -7.28 5.29
C PHE A 54 0.85 -6.17 4.48
N ARG A 55 0.25 -4.99 4.51
CA ARG A 55 0.76 -3.78 3.85
C ARG A 55 1.22 -2.74 4.85
N LEU A 56 2.31 -2.05 4.52
CA LEU A 56 2.93 -1.00 5.34
C LEU A 56 3.04 0.36 4.63
N ASP A 57 2.73 0.40 3.33
CA ASP A 57 2.74 1.59 2.47
C ASP A 57 1.40 2.33 2.41
N VAL A 58 0.42 1.89 3.21
CA VAL A 58 -0.85 2.58 3.47
C VAL A 58 -1.10 2.53 4.97
N LEU A 59 -1.68 3.58 5.55
CA LEU A 59 -1.96 3.58 6.99
C LEU A 59 -3.14 2.66 7.30
N GLU A 60 -4.22 2.85 6.53
CA GLU A 60 -5.51 2.21 6.77
C GLU A 60 -5.66 0.89 6.02
N ASP A 61 -6.60 0.08 6.51
CA ASP A 61 -6.97 -1.16 5.88
C ASP A 61 -7.60 -0.94 4.49
N VAL A 62 -7.23 -1.82 3.55
CA VAL A 62 -7.82 -1.88 2.21
C VAL A 62 -8.82 -3.03 2.16
N ILE A 63 -10.07 -2.71 1.86
CA ILE A 63 -11.14 -3.70 1.68
C ILE A 63 -11.10 -4.20 0.24
N VAL A 64 -10.63 -5.43 0.03
CA VAL A 64 -10.39 -6.03 -1.31
C VAL A 64 -11.59 -6.79 -1.85
N ARG A 65 -12.51 -7.21 -0.97
CA ARG A 65 -13.74 -7.88 -1.40
C ARG A 65 -14.93 -7.37 -0.61
N ASP A 66 -15.75 -6.56 -1.26
CA ASP A 66 -17.20 -6.67 -1.13
C ASP A 66 -17.68 -7.60 -2.25
N ARG A 67 -17.50 -8.92 -2.08
CA ARG A 67 -18.35 -9.81 -2.87
C ARG A 67 -19.72 -9.67 -2.25
N THR A 68 -20.68 -9.24 -3.05
CA THR A 68 -22.03 -9.85 -3.08
C THR A 68 -21.87 -11.37 -3.21
N ILE A 69 -21.39 -12.05 -2.16
CA ILE A 69 -21.85 -13.39 -1.88
C ILE A 69 -23.36 -13.19 -1.75
N PRO A 70 -24.19 -13.84 -2.60
CA PRO A 70 -25.62 -13.74 -2.47
C PRO A 70 -25.96 -13.95 -1.00
N ALA A 71 -26.64 -12.97 -0.37
CA ALA A 71 -27.06 -13.10 1.02
C ALA A 71 -27.85 -14.41 1.15
N GLY A 72 -27.24 -15.45 1.71
CA GLY A 72 -27.81 -16.79 1.75
C GLY A 72 -27.01 -17.90 1.07
N ASP A 73 -25.72 -17.74 0.75
CA ASP A 73 -24.84 -18.91 0.53
C ASP A 73 -24.75 -19.72 1.85
N PRO A 74 -25.41 -20.90 1.94
CA PRO A 74 -25.46 -21.67 3.17
C PRO A 74 -24.10 -22.24 3.57
N ASP A 75 -23.14 -22.32 2.64
CA ASP A 75 -21.77 -22.76 2.92
C ASP A 75 -20.94 -21.67 3.62
N CYS A 76 -21.46 -20.43 3.70
CA CYS A 76 -20.89 -19.36 4.54
C CYS A 76 -21.49 -19.31 5.95
N THR A 77 -21.69 -20.48 6.58
CA THR A 77 -22.01 -20.57 8.01
C THR A 77 -20.72 -20.88 8.82
N PRO A 78 -20.40 -20.12 9.89
CA PRO A 78 -19.08 -20.17 10.53
C PRO A 78 -18.85 -21.48 11.31
N PRO A 79 -17.60 -21.97 11.36
CA PRO A 79 -16.64 -21.43 12.32
C PRO A 79 -15.46 -20.69 11.68
N ARG A 80 -14.82 -19.82 12.48
CA ARG A 80 -13.86 -18.75 12.17
C ARG A 80 -12.54 -19.13 11.46
N SER A 81 -12.47 -20.20 10.69
CA SER A 81 -11.21 -20.67 10.09
C SER A 81 -11.29 -21.10 8.62
N GLU A 82 -12.46 -21.06 7.98
CA GLU A 82 -12.55 -21.32 6.53
C GLU A 82 -12.32 -20.01 5.75
N PRO A 83 -11.27 -19.90 4.90
CA PRO A 83 -10.83 -18.67 4.21
C PRO A 83 -11.82 -18.02 3.22
N GLY A 84 -13.10 -18.38 3.22
CA GLY A 84 -14.05 -18.07 2.14
C GLY A 84 -15.03 -16.92 2.36
N CYS A 85 -15.33 -16.53 3.61
CA CYS A 85 -16.60 -15.84 3.90
C CYS A 85 -16.49 -14.48 4.62
N LEU A 86 -15.28 -13.97 4.89
CA LEU A 86 -15.09 -12.61 5.38
C LEU A 86 -14.61 -11.71 4.23
N PRO A 87 -14.94 -10.41 4.23
CA PRO A 87 -14.28 -9.46 3.34
C PRO A 87 -12.77 -9.67 3.50
N THR A 88 -12.08 -9.84 2.38
CA THR A 88 -10.62 -9.89 2.40
C THR A 88 -10.16 -8.48 2.76
N VAL A 89 -9.76 -8.29 4.01
CA VAL A 89 -9.14 -7.07 4.48
C VAL A 89 -7.64 -7.24 4.35
N ILE A 90 -7.01 -6.33 3.61
CA ILE A 90 -5.56 -6.16 3.65
C ILE A 90 -5.29 -5.15 4.76
N GLY A 91 -4.63 -5.61 5.83
CA GLY A 91 -4.32 -4.76 6.96
C GLY A 91 -3.25 -3.73 6.57
N GLY A 92 -3.52 -2.47 6.90
CA GLY A 92 -2.58 -1.36 6.73
C GLY A 92 -1.58 -1.26 7.88
N ALA A 93 -0.73 -0.23 7.84
CA ALA A 93 0.33 -0.03 8.82
C ALA A 93 -0.21 0.12 10.25
N ALA A 94 -1.36 0.78 10.43
CA ALA A 94 -1.97 0.93 11.75
C ALA A 94 -2.37 -0.42 12.37
N THR A 95 -3.00 -1.28 11.57
CA THR A 95 -3.41 -2.63 11.99
C THR A 95 -2.21 -3.49 12.38
N TRP A 96 -1.08 -3.32 11.69
CA TRP A 96 0.13 -4.11 11.92
C TRP A 96 1.16 -3.44 12.81
N ALA A 97 0.90 -2.24 13.35
CA ALA A 97 1.89 -1.43 14.06
C ALA A 97 2.57 -2.17 15.22
N ALA A 98 1.78 -2.75 16.13
CA ALA A 98 2.32 -3.52 17.26
C ALA A 98 3.12 -4.75 16.81
N THR A 99 2.69 -5.40 15.72
CA THR A 99 3.43 -6.54 15.15
C THR A 99 4.74 -6.09 14.53
N ALA A 100 4.74 -4.98 13.77
CA ALA A 100 5.96 -4.41 13.19
C ALA A 100 6.95 -4.02 14.29
N ALA A 101 6.52 -3.25 15.29
CA ALA A 101 7.34 -2.82 16.43
C ALA A 101 7.93 -4.01 17.22
N GLN A 102 7.16 -5.07 17.43
CA GLN A 102 7.68 -6.28 18.08
C GLN A 102 8.69 -7.04 17.21
N ARG A 103 8.49 -7.06 15.89
CA ARG A 103 9.27 -7.90 14.96
C ARG A 103 10.62 -7.29 14.59
N VAL A 104 10.75 -5.97 14.59
CA VAL A 104 12.00 -5.28 14.20
C VAL A 104 13.15 -5.53 15.18
N ASP A 105 12.88 -5.83 16.45
CA ASP A 105 13.88 -6.12 17.49
C ASP A 105 13.88 -7.60 17.93
N ASN A 106 13.24 -8.49 17.16
CA ASN A 106 13.13 -9.91 17.51
C ASN A 106 14.25 -10.75 16.89
N ASP A 107 15.32 -10.98 17.65
CA ASP A 107 16.47 -11.79 17.22
C ASP A 107 16.16 -13.28 17.04
N ASP A 108 15.13 -13.82 17.71
CA ASP A 108 14.73 -15.22 17.58
C ASP A 108 14.00 -15.50 16.26
N ARG A 109 13.41 -14.46 15.67
CA ARG A 109 12.64 -14.55 14.42
C ARG A 109 12.85 -13.31 13.55
N PRO A 110 14.07 -13.04 13.08
CA PRO A 110 14.37 -11.80 12.36
C PRO A 110 13.56 -11.72 11.06
N MET A 111 13.03 -10.54 10.73
CA MET A 111 12.47 -10.31 9.40
C MET A 111 13.59 -10.37 8.35
N PRO A 112 13.38 -11.03 7.21
CA PRO A 112 14.25 -10.83 6.05
C PRO A 112 14.02 -9.44 5.44
N PRO A 113 15.07 -8.73 4.99
CA PRO A 113 16.49 -9.05 5.18
C PRO A 113 16.96 -8.83 6.63
N ARG A 114 17.96 -9.61 7.08
CA ARG A 114 18.50 -9.54 8.46
C ARG A 114 19.39 -8.32 8.66
N PHE A 115 18.81 -7.14 8.60
CA PHE A 115 19.44 -5.90 9.00
C PHE A 115 18.66 -5.34 10.18
N ARG A 116 19.36 -5.12 11.29
CA ARG A 116 18.81 -4.39 12.43
C ARG A 116 18.73 -2.92 12.03
N ILE A 117 17.57 -2.31 12.25
CA ILE A 117 17.35 -0.88 12.10
C ILE A 117 17.89 -0.14 13.34
N ASP A 118 18.10 1.17 13.25
CA ASP A 118 18.73 1.92 14.34
C ASP A 118 17.81 2.00 15.57
N ASP A 119 18.39 2.09 16.77
CA ASP A 119 17.62 2.10 18.04
C ASP A 119 16.58 3.24 18.07
N HIS A 120 16.90 4.40 17.47
CA HIS A 120 15.95 5.51 17.28
C HIS A 120 14.73 5.11 16.43
N GLU A 121 14.93 4.34 15.36
CA GLU A 121 13.85 3.88 14.50
C GLU A 121 12.98 2.84 15.20
N ILE A 122 13.59 1.95 15.99
CA ILE A 122 12.89 0.98 16.84
C ILE A 122 12.01 1.72 17.85
N GLU A 123 12.57 2.69 18.58
CA GLU A 123 11.85 3.47 19.58
C GLU A 123 10.70 4.29 18.95
N THR A 124 10.93 4.87 17.77
CA THR A 124 9.88 5.59 17.01
C THR A 124 8.71 4.67 16.67
N LEU A 125 8.98 3.46 16.16
CA LEU A 125 7.93 2.49 15.83
C LEU A 125 7.18 1.98 17.08
N GLN A 126 7.89 1.82 18.20
CA GLN A 126 7.30 1.43 19.48
C GLN A 126 6.39 2.52 20.03
N ASN A 127 6.87 3.76 20.13
CA ASN A 127 6.07 4.91 20.59
C ASN A 127 4.80 5.06 19.72
N TRP A 128 4.95 4.96 18.40
CA TRP A 128 3.82 5.05 17.48
C TRP A 128 2.78 3.93 17.70
N ALA A 129 3.25 2.69 17.87
CA ALA A 129 2.36 1.56 18.13
C ALA A 129 1.65 1.67 19.49
N ASP A 130 2.36 2.11 20.54
CA ASP A 130 1.83 2.29 21.89
C ASP A 130 0.76 3.40 21.96
N GLU A 131 0.85 4.40 21.09
CA GLU A 131 -0.19 5.44 20.91
C GLU A 131 -1.39 4.98 20.06
N GLY A 132 -1.40 3.73 19.61
CA GLY A 132 -2.47 3.19 18.76
C GLY A 132 -2.32 3.56 17.29
N ALA A 133 -1.09 3.84 16.85
CA ALA A 133 -0.71 4.11 15.47
C ALA A 133 -1.46 5.29 14.82
N PRO A 134 -1.44 6.49 15.44
CA PRO A 134 -2.14 7.65 14.90
C PRO A 134 -1.57 8.07 13.54
N ARG A 135 -2.42 8.62 12.67
CA ARG A 135 -1.97 9.28 11.42
C ARG A 135 -1.08 10.50 11.73
N GLY A 136 -1.47 11.27 12.75
CA GLY A 136 -0.86 12.56 13.07
C GLY A 136 -1.30 13.67 12.11
N GLU A 137 -0.73 14.86 12.29
CA GLU A 137 -0.90 15.95 11.33
C GLU A 137 -0.04 15.69 10.08
N PRO A 138 -0.53 16.01 8.87
CA PRO A 138 0.30 15.98 7.67
C PRO A 138 1.53 16.87 7.83
N ARG A 139 2.64 16.46 7.21
CA ARG A 139 3.86 17.28 7.21
C ARG A 139 3.63 18.62 6.50
N PRO A 140 4.37 19.69 6.85
CA PRO A 140 4.30 20.94 6.11
C PRO A 140 4.60 20.73 4.63
N ASN A 141 3.76 21.30 3.77
CA ASN A 141 3.80 21.16 2.31
C ASN A 141 3.43 19.77 1.76
N ASN A 142 2.68 18.96 2.51
CA ASN A 142 2.03 17.77 1.94
C ASN A 142 1.22 18.17 0.69
N ALA A 143 1.46 17.50 -0.43
CA ALA A 143 0.67 17.71 -1.64
C ALA A 143 -0.27 16.52 -1.85
N GLU A 144 -1.42 16.78 -2.48
CA GLU A 144 -2.37 15.72 -2.76
C GLU A 144 -1.86 14.81 -3.89
N PRO A 145 -1.91 13.47 -3.75
CA PRO A 145 -1.51 12.56 -4.80
C PRO A 145 -2.51 12.57 -5.96
N ALA A 146 -1.99 12.37 -7.17
CA ALA A 146 -2.77 12.26 -8.39
C ALA A 146 -2.64 10.87 -9.01
N ALA A 147 -3.64 10.47 -9.80
CA ALA A 147 -3.58 9.25 -10.58
C ALA A 147 -4.25 9.41 -11.94
N ALA A 148 -3.79 8.64 -12.92
CA ALA A 148 -4.34 8.59 -14.27
C ALA A 148 -4.21 7.17 -14.85
N VAL A 149 -5.20 6.76 -15.64
CA VAL A 149 -5.10 5.55 -16.46
C VAL A 149 -4.37 5.92 -17.75
N GLU A 150 -3.21 5.32 -17.99
CA GLU A 150 -2.39 5.57 -19.18
C GLU A 150 -2.84 4.73 -20.37
N SER A 151 -3.16 3.47 -20.11
CA SER A 151 -3.63 2.53 -21.12
C SER A 151 -4.52 1.46 -20.51
N ILE A 152 -5.38 0.88 -21.36
CA ILE A 152 -6.25 -0.23 -21.04
C ILE A 152 -6.12 -1.25 -22.16
N GLU A 153 -5.72 -2.47 -21.82
CA GLU A 153 -5.62 -3.57 -22.76
C GLU A 153 -6.66 -4.64 -22.44
N ARG A 154 -7.37 -5.12 -23.47
CA ARG A 154 -8.28 -6.24 -23.34
C ARG A 154 -7.53 -7.54 -23.64
N VAL A 155 -7.58 -8.49 -22.70
CA VAL A 155 -6.98 -9.81 -22.86
C VAL A 155 -8.04 -10.88 -22.67
N VAL A 156 -8.23 -11.72 -23.68
CA VAL A 156 -9.11 -12.90 -23.59
C VAL A 156 -8.23 -14.15 -23.57
N VAL A 157 -8.27 -14.89 -22.46
CA VAL A 157 -7.53 -16.13 -22.29
C VAL A 157 -8.45 -17.31 -22.60
N ARG A 158 -8.03 -18.16 -23.54
CA ARG A 158 -8.71 -19.41 -23.90
C ARG A 158 -7.83 -20.56 -23.44
N LEU A 159 -8.29 -21.34 -22.47
CA LEU A 159 -7.66 -22.60 -22.10
C LEU A 159 -8.52 -23.75 -22.63
N GLU A 160 -7.88 -24.85 -23.01
CA GLU A 160 -8.57 -26.06 -23.46
C GLU A 160 -9.59 -26.52 -22.40
N ASP A 161 -10.78 -26.92 -22.86
CA ASP A 161 -11.89 -27.38 -22.02
C ASP A 161 -12.42 -26.39 -20.95
N THR A 162 -12.13 -25.09 -21.08
CA THR A 162 -12.70 -24.04 -20.20
C THR A 162 -13.35 -22.90 -20.98
N PRO A 163 -14.42 -22.28 -20.44
CA PRO A 163 -14.95 -21.05 -21.01
C PRO A 163 -13.87 -19.95 -21.08
N PRO A 164 -13.90 -19.09 -22.11
CA PRO A 164 -12.95 -17.98 -22.23
C PRO A 164 -13.06 -17.06 -21.02
N ARG A 165 -11.91 -16.60 -20.51
CA ARG A 165 -11.84 -15.61 -19.43
C ARG A 165 -11.42 -14.26 -20.01
N ALA A 166 -12.17 -13.21 -19.68
CA ALA A 166 -11.89 -11.86 -20.12
C ALA A 166 -11.21 -11.07 -19.00
N PHE A 167 -10.17 -10.31 -19.36
CA PHE A 167 -9.45 -9.42 -18.47
C PHE A 167 -9.29 -8.05 -19.10
N LEU A 168 -9.31 -7.03 -18.26
CA LEU A 168 -8.76 -5.73 -18.57
C LEU A 168 -7.44 -5.57 -17.82
N VAL A 169 -6.40 -5.17 -18.53
CA VAL A 169 -5.10 -4.81 -17.95
C VAL A 169 -5.00 -3.29 -18.00
N LEU A 170 -5.03 -2.66 -16.83
CA LEU A 170 -4.98 -1.22 -16.67
C LEU A 170 -3.57 -0.81 -16.24
N HIS A 171 -2.96 0.10 -16.97
CA HIS A 171 -1.73 0.76 -16.57
C HIS A 171 -2.10 2.08 -15.90
N VAL A 172 -1.94 2.15 -14.58
CA VAL A 172 -2.32 3.32 -13.78
C VAL A 172 -1.06 4.00 -13.28
N ARG A 173 -0.85 5.26 -13.65
CA ARG A 173 0.19 6.10 -13.06
C ARG A 173 -0.35 6.76 -11.80
N VAL A 174 0.41 6.69 -10.71
CA VAL A 174 0.20 7.43 -9.47
C VAL A 174 1.41 8.34 -9.27
N ASP A 175 1.15 9.64 -9.21
CA ASP A 175 2.16 10.69 -9.05
C ASP A 175 1.89 11.45 -7.76
N ASP A 176 2.95 11.75 -7.02
CA ASP A 176 2.90 12.53 -5.80
C ASP A 176 3.87 13.73 -5.91
N PRO A 177 3.38 14.99 -5.84
CA PRO A 177 4.23 16.16 -6.13
C PRO A 177 5.42 16.32 -5.17
N ASP A 178 5.26 15.94 -3.91
CA ASP A 178 6.29 15.99 -2.87
C ASP A 178 6.99 14.65 -2.63
N ARG A 179 6.67 13.64 -3.46
CA ARG A 179 7.36 12.35 -3.61
C ARG A 179 7.23 11.44 -2.41
N ASP A 180 6.10 11.52 -1.73
CA ASP A 180 5.74 10.55 -0.73
C ASP A 180 5.42 9.19 -1.37
N VAL A 181 5.53 8.16 -0.53
CA VAL A 181 5.08 6.83 -0.91
C VAL A 181 3.57 6.85 -0.84
N VAL A 182 2.93 6.58 -1.97
CA VAL A 182 1.49 6.50 -2.12
C VAL A 182 1.13 5.05 -2.37
N GLY A 183 0.26 4.51 -1.53
CA GLY A 183 -0.41 3.24 -1.75
C GLY A 183 -1.91 3.43 -1.89
N GLY A 184 -2.62 2.44 -2.43
CA GLY A 184 -4.05 2.58 -2.55
C GLY A 184 -4.76 1.44 -3.24
N SER A 185 -5.99 1.72 -3.65
CA SER A 185 -6.87 0.79 -4.35
C SER A 185 -7.59 1.45 -5.51
N LEU A 186 -7.72 0.71 -6.60
CA LEU A 186 -8.49 1.05 -7.78
C LEU A 186 -9.90 0.44 -7.64
N HIS A 187 -10.90 1.22 -8.01
CA HIS A 187 -12.31 0.84 -7.92
C HIS A 187 -13.06 1.14 -9.23
N ALA A 188 -14.08 0.34 -9.51
CA ALA A 188 -15.05 0.56 -10.57
C ALA A 188 -16.45 0.66 -9.97
N ARG A 189 -17.28 1.58 -10.44
CA ARG A 189 -18.68 1.67 -10.00
C ARG A 189 -19.59 0.85 -10.90
N ILE A 190 -20.01 -0.33 -10.44
CA ILE A 190 -20.83 -1.30 -11.19
C ILE A 190 -22.23 -1.31 -10.58
N ALA A 191 -23.25 -1.00 -11.39
CA ALA A 191 -24.65 -0.89 -10.93
C ALA A 191 -24.82 0.02 -9.68
N GLY A 192 -24.00 1.08 -9.57
CA GLY A 192 -24.02 2.02 -8.44
C GLY A 192 -23.18 1.60 -7.23
N VAL A 193 -22.63 0.39 -7.21
CA VAL A 193 -21.79 -0.14 -6.12
C VAL A 193 -20.31 0.03 -6.48
N GLU A 194 -19.52 0.54 -5.54
CA GLU A 194 -18.06 0.62 -5.68
C GLU A 194 -17.45 -0.78 -5.52
N THR A 195 -16.78 -1.24 -6.56
CA THR A 195 -16.20 -2.59 -6.64
C THR A 195 -14.69 -2.47 -6.71
N PHE A 196 -14.00 -3.13 -5.80
CA PHE A 196 -12.54 -3.23 -5.82
C PHE A 196 -12.06 -3.90 -7.12
N VAL A 197 -11.11 -3.26 -7.80
CA VAL A 197 -10.50 -3.73 -9.05
C VAL A 197 -9.08 -4.24 -8.82
N GLY A 198 -8.29 -3.54 -8.01
CA GLY A 198 -6.91 -3.91 -7.72
C GLY A 198 -6.19 -2.90 -6.84
N LEU A 199 -4.94 -3.18 -6.51
CA LEU A 199 -4.08 -2.29 -5.73
C LEU A 199 -3.30 -1.37 -6.67
N VAL A 200 -3.03 -0.14 -6.22
CA VAL A 200 -2.17 0.82 -6.91
C VAL A 200 -1.11 1.34 -5.94
N HIS A 201 0.00 1.83 -6.48
CA HIS A 201 1.12 2.37 -5.72
C HIS A 201 1.84 3.44 -6.55
N SER A 202 2.70 4.26 -5.94
CA SER A 202 3.52 5.28 -6.63
C SER A 202 4.20 4.72 -7.88
N GLY A 203 4.25 5.52 -8.93
CA GLY A 203 4.76 5.12 -10.25
C GLY A 203 3.67 4.47 -11.10
N VAL A 204 4.03 3.47 -11.92
CA VAL A 204 3.07 2.77 -12.79
C VAL A 204 2.71 1.42 -12.18
N ALA A 205 1.44 1.28 -11.79
CA ALA A 205 0.84 0.02 -11.37
C ALA A 205 0.17 -0.68 -12.56
N VAL A 206 0.33 -2.00 -12.63
CA VAL A 206 -0.36 -2.85 -13.62
C VAL A 206 -1.46 -3.62 -12.91
N VAL A 207 -2.71 -3.23 -13.13
CA VAL A 207 -3.88 -3.84 -12.50
C VAL A 207 -4.57 -4.77 -13.49
N ARG A 208 -4.69 -6.05 -13.12
CA ARG A 208 -5.44 -7.04 -13.91
C ARG A 208 -6.82 -7.25 -13.31
N TRP A 209 -7.83 -6.71 -13.98
CA TRP A 209 -9.23 -6.88 -13.62
C TRP A 209 -9.85 -8.04 -14.40
N GLU A 210 -10.31 -9.08 -13.72
CA GLU A 210 -11.14 -10.12 -14.35
C GLU A 210 -12.56 -9.62 -14.58
N THR A 211 -12.97 -9.58 -15.84
CA THR A 211 -14.26 -9.03 -16.28
C THR A 211 -15.20 -10.09 -16.85
N THR A 212 -14.84 -11.37 -16.81
CA THR A 212 -15.65 -12.49 -17.34
C THR A 212 -17.11 -12.48 -16.86
N SER A 213 -17.34 -12.14 -15.58
CA SER A 213 -18.68 -12.10 -14.97
C SER A 213 -19.25 -10.69 -14.83
N VAL A 214 -18.56 -9.66 -15.36
CA VAL A 214 -19.02 -8.28 -15.31
C VAL A 214 -19.90 -8.04 -16.55
N ALA A 215 -21.09 -7.48 -16.35
CA ALA A 215 -21.98 -7.16 -17.47
C ALA A 215 -21.30 -6.21 -18.46
N ALA A 216 -21.63 -6.31 -19.75
CA ALA A 216 -21.14 -5.35 -20.73
C ALA A 216 -21.67 -3.94 -20.40
N GLY A 217 -20.81 -2.93 -20.48
CA GLY A 217 -21.16 -1.55 -20.12
C GLY A 217 -19.94 -0.66 -19.94
N THR A 218 -20.19 0.62 -19.65
CA THR A 218 -19.17 1.61 -19.34
C THR A 218 -19.27 1.99 -17.86
N TYR A 219 -18.17 1.86 -17.13
CA TYR A 219 -18.11 1.98 -15.68
C TYR A 219 -17.18 3.12 -15.27
N PRO A 220 -17.60 4.02 -14.36
CA PRO A 220 -16.70 4.99 -13.74
C PRO A 220 -15.57 4.29 -12.99
N LEU A 221 -14.35 4.83 -13.12
CA LEU A 221 -13.17 4.41 -12.38
C LEU A 221 -12.76 5.49 -11.37
N SER A 222 -12.34 5.06 -10.19
CA SER A 222 -11.76 5.89 -9.14
C SER A 222 -10.58 5.19 -8.48
N ALA A 223 -9.65 5.94 -7.91
CA ALA A 223 -8.64 5.43 -7.01
C ALA A 223 -8.79 6.07 -5.63
N ARG A 224 -8.65 5.26 -4.57
CA ARG A 224 -8.50 5.69 -3.19
C ARG A 224 -7.02 5.58 -2.83
N LEU A 225 -6.35 6.72 -2.65
CA LEU A 225 -4.90 6.86 -2.46
C LEU A 225 -4.60 7.32 -1.03
N ASP A 226 -3.56 6.79 -0.41
CA ASP A 226 -3.04 7.17 0.91
C ASP A 226 -1.56 7.52 0.76
N ASP A 227 -1.21 8.78 1.03
CA ASP A 227 0.16 9.34 1.00
C ASP A 227 0.80 9.36 2.41
N GLY A 228 0.09 8.82 3.40
CA GLY A 228 0.43 8.88 4.82
C GLY A 228 -0.12 10.11 5.55
N GLY A 229 -0.26 11.25 4.89
CA GLY A 229 -0.83 12.48 5.45
C GLY A 229 -2.36 12.51 5.38
N ALA A 230 -2.94 12.01 4.29
CA ALA A 230 -4.37 12.00 4.03
C ALA A 230 -4.78 10.84 3.11
N VAL A 231 -6.09 10.67 2.96
CA VAL A 231 -6.67 9.76 1.96
C VAL A 231 -7.43 10.56 0.92
N SER A 232 -7.06 10.39 -0.35
CA SER A 232 -7.66 11.07 -1.49
C SER A 232 -8.46 10.14 -2.37
N ASN A 233 -9.55 10.65 -2.94
CA ASN A 233 -10.38 9.93 -3.91
C ASN A 233 -10.24 10.60 -5.29
N VAL A 234 -9.53 9.95 -6.20
CA VAL A 234 -9.20 10.49 -7.53
C VAL A 234 -10.10 9.84 -8.58
N GLY A 235 -10.84 10.64 -9.36
CA GLY A 235 -11.62 10.16 -10.49
C GLY A 235 -10.73 9.89 -11.71
N LEU A 236 -10.83 8.69 -12.29
CA LEU A 236 -9.97 8.22 -13.38
C LEU A 236 -10.69 8.10 -14.74
N GLY A 237 -11.90 8.64 -14.84
CA GLY A 237 -12.74 8.56 -16.03
C GLY A 237 -13.60 7.29 -16.04
N THR A 238 -13.65 6.61 -17.19
CA THR A 238 -14.50 5.43 -17.38
C THR A 238 -13.79 4.34 -18.16
N VAL A 239 -14.21 3.09 -17.94
CA VAL A 239 -13.75 1.92 -18.69
C VAL A 239 -14.92 1.15 -19.28
N THR A 240 -14.75 0.64 -20.50
CA THR A 240 -15.76 -0.20 -21.15
C THR A 240 -15.40 -1.69 -20.98
N VAL A 241 -16.36 -2.45 -20.45
CA VAL A 241 -16.35 -3.91 -20.48
C VAL A 241 -17.28 -4.35 -21.59
N GLU A 242 -16.84 -5.26 -22.45
CA GLU A 242 -17.69 -5.88 -23.47
C GLU A 242 -17.87 -7.36 -23.13
N ALA A 243 -18.95 -7.96 -23.65
CA ALA A 243 -19.23 -9.38 -23.44
C ALA A 243 -18.00 -10.26 -23.82
N PRO A 244 -17.75 -11.36 -23.08
CA PRO A 244 -16.59 -12.24 -23.30
C PRO A 244 -16.56 -12.88 -24.70
#